data_AF-A0A349A389-F1
#
_entry.id   AF-A0A349A389-F1
#
_cell.length_a   1.000
_cell.length_b   1.000
_cell.length_c   1.000
_cell.angle_alpha   90.00
_cell.angle_beta   90.00
_cell.angle_gamma   90.00
#
_symmetry.space_group_name_H-M   'P 1'
#
loop_
_entity.id
_entity.type
_entity.pdbx_description
1 polymer ?
#
loop_
_entity_poly.entity_id
_entity_poly.type
_entity_poly.pdbx_seq_one_letter_code
_entity_poly.pdbx_strand_id
1 'polypeptide(L)' 'MDKLKLIVAQVKQFLKEARVELKKVTWPTPKQTLASTSVVILVSVVVSLFLGLVDFGLTKIIKLVLG' A
#
# COMPACT_ATOMS: atom_id res chain seq x y z
N MET A 1 28.10 37.17 -1.96
CA MET A 1 27.99 36.11 -2.99
C MET A 1 28.47 34.75 -2.48
N ASP A 2 29.15 34.70 -1.33
CA ASP A 2 29.74 33.48 -0.75
C ASP A 2 28.73 32.58 -0.03
N LYS A 3 27.69 33.17 0.59
CA LYS A 3 26.58 32.40 1.18
C LYS A 3 25.85 31.56 0.13
N LEU A 4 25.74 32.05 -1.10
CA LEU A 4 25.09 31.34 -2.20
C LEU A 4 25.90 30.10 -2.60
N LYS A 5 27.23 30.21 -2.65
CA LYS A 5 28.12 29.05 -2.94
C LYS A 5 28.05 28.00 -1.84
N LEU A 6 27.93 28.42 -0.57
CA LEU A 6 27.76 27.50 0.56
C LEU A 6 26.44 26.73 0.48
N ILE A 7 25.33 27.39 0.19
CA ILE A 7 24.01 26.74 0.04
C ILE A 7 24.03 25.75 -1.12
N VAL A 8 24.61 26.12 -2.26
CA VAL A 8 24.75 25.23 -3.43
C VAL A 8 25.60 24.00 -3.10
N ALA A 9 26.67 24.16 -2.33
CA ALA A 9 27.50 23.04 -1.87
C ALA A 9 26.74 22.11 -0.90
N GLN A 10 25.96 22.67 0.03
CA GLN A 10 25.14 21.91 0.97
C GLN A 10 24.03 21.11 0.26
N VAL A 11 23.34 21.71 -0.71
CA VAL A 11 22.31 21.01 -1.50
C VAL A 11 22.90 19.87 -2.32
N LYS A 12 24.08 20.09 -2.92
CA LYS A 12 24.79 19.04 -3.67
C LYS A 12 25.19 17.87 -2.78
N GLN A 13 25.62 18.17 -1.55
CA GLN A 13 25.95 17.16 -0.55
C GLN A 13 24.70 16.40 -0.08
N PHE A 14 23.59 17.09 0.20
CA PHE A 14 22.32 16.49 0.57
C PHE A 14 21.77 15.55 -0.51
N LEU A 15 21.81 15.95 -1.79
CA LEU A 15 21.41 15.09 -2.90
C LEU A 15 22.30 13.85 -3.05
N LYS A 16 23.60 13.99 -2.76
CA LYS A 16 24.55 12.87 -2.79
C LYS A 16 24.24 11.87 -1.66
N GLU A 17 23.98 12.37 -0.46
CA GLU A 17 23.58 11.56 0.70
C GLU A 17 22.21 10.89 0.49
N ALA A 18 21.21 11.62 -0.01
CA ALA A 18 19.90 11.07 -0.36
C ALA A 18 20.00 9.94 -1.39
N ARG A 19 20.87 10.08 -2.41
CA ARG A 19 21.13 9.02 -3.39
C ARG A 19 21.79 7.77 -2.77
N VAL A 20 22.61 7.93 -1.73
CA VAL A 20 23.23 6.81 -1.02
C VAL A 20 22.20 6.09 -0.14
N GLU A 21 21.32 6.82 0.55
CA GLU A 21 20.23 6.23 1.34
C GLU A 21 19.19 5.54 0.45
N LEU A 22 18.84 6.13 -0.70
CA LEU A 22 17.97 5.50 -1.69
C LEU A 22 18.54 4.22 -2.27
N LYS A 23 19.87 4.03 -2.28
CA LYS A 23 20.50 2.75 -2.67
C LYS A 23 20.40 1.68 -1.57
N LYS A 24 20.22 2.07 -0.31
CA LYS A 24 19.97 1.14 0.80
C LYS A 24 18.50 0.70 0.87
N VAL A 25 17.60 1.39 0.14
CA VAL A 25 16.22 0.93 -0.04
C VAL A 25 16.27 -0.37 -0.84
N THR A 26 16.09 -1.46 -0.12
CA THR A 26 15.92 -2.79 -0.70
C THR A 26 14.60 -2.82 -1.43
N TRP A 27 14.61 -2.50 -2.72
CA TRP A 27 13.46 -2.71 -3.57
C TRP A 27 13.07 -4.18 -3.52
N PRO A 28 11.85 -4.51 -3.07
CA PRO A 28 11.40 -5.88 -2.99
C PRO A 28 11.45 -6.50 -4.39
N THR A 29 12.04 -7.69 -4.49
CA THR A 29 12.04 -8.44 -5.75
C THR A 29 10.60 -8.74 -6.15
N PRO A 30 10.24 -8.73 -7.44
CA PRO A 30 8.86 -8.87 -7.91
C PRO A 30 8.16 -10.14 -7.42
N LYS A 31 8.94 -11.17 -7.07
CA LYS A 31 8.45 -12.42 -6.46
C LYS A 31 7.89 -12.22 -5.05
N GLN A 32 8.48 -11.36 -4.23
CA GLN A 32 7.99 -11.05 -2.88
C GLN A 32 6.75 -10.16 -2.93
N THR A 33 6.72 -9.18 -3.85
CA THR A 33 5.55 -8.32 -4.05
C THR A 33 4.32 -9.15 -4.44
N LEU A 34 4.47 -10.12 -5.34
CA LEU A 34 3.39 -11.01 -5.73
C LEU A 34 2.90 -11.90 -4.58
N ALA A 35 3.82 -12.41 -3.74
CA ALA A 35 3.44 -13.21 -2.58
C ALA A 35 2.60 -12.38 -1.60
N SER A 36 3.02 -11.14 -1.28
CA SER A 36 2.26 -10.25 -0.40
C SER A 36 0.91 -9.86 -0.99
N THR A 37 0.82 -9.60 -2.31
CA THR A 37 -0.46 -9.29 -2.97
C THR A 37 -1.41 -10.50 -3.01
N SER A 38 -0.88 -11.72 -3.19
CA SER A 38 -1.73 -12.93 -3.22
C SER A 38 -2.47 -13.20 -1.91
N VAL A 39 -1.84 -12.91 -0.77
CA VAL A 39 -2.47 -13.05 0.55
C VAL A 39 -3.61 -12.05 0.70
N VAL A 40 -3.40 -10.80 0.27
CA VAL A 40 -4.44 -9.76 0.31
C VAL A 40 -5.64 -10.14 -0.56
N ILE A 41 -5.40 -10.67 -1.77
CA ILE A 41 -6.48 -11.14 -2.66
C ILE A 41 -7.27 -12.26 -1.99
N LEU A 42 -6.59 -13.26 -1.42
CA LEU A 42 -7.25 -14.38 -0.75
C LEU A 42 -8.13 -13.90 0.41
N VAL A 43 -7.60 -13.04 1.28
CA VAL A 43 -8.35 -12.49 2.42
C VAL A 43 -9.54 -11.66 1.94
N SER A 44 -9.36 -10.82 0.91
CA SER A 44 -10.44 -10.01 0.34
C SER A 44 -11.58 -10.86 -0.23
N VAL A 45 -11.26 -11.96 -0.90
CA VAL A 45 -12.26 -12.90 -1.43
C VAL A 45 -13.03 -13.58 -0.29
N VAL A 46 -12.36 -14.00 0.77
CA VAL A 46 -13.05 -14.63 1.93
C VAL A 46 -14.00 -13.64 2.60
N VAL A 47 -13.54 -12.40 2.83
CA VAL A 47 -14.35 -11.36 3.48
C VAL A 47 -15.55 -10.97 2.60
N SER A 48 -15.36 -10.81 1.29
CA SER A 48 -16.46 -10.45 0.39
C SER A 48 -17.52 -11.55 0.30
N LEU A 49 -17.10 -12.82 0.34
CA LEU A 49 -18.02 -13.96 0.33
C LEU A 49 -18.83 -14.03 1.63
N PHE A 50 -18.19 -13.80 2.77
CA PHE A 50 -18.86 -13.74 4.07
C PHE A 50 -19.88 -12.60 4.13
N LEU A 51 -19.48 -11.38 3.78
CA LEU A 51 -20.38 -10.23 3.75
C LEU A 51 -21.55 -10.47 2.78
N GLY A 52 -21.28 -10.95 1.56
CA GLY A 52 -22.33 -11.25 0.58
C GLY A 52 -23.35 -12.29 1.06
N LEU A 53 -22.91 -13.32 1.79
CA LEU A 53 -23.81 -14.29 2.44
C LEU A 53 -24.69 -13.64 3.50
N VAL A 54 -24.10 -12.78 4.33
CA VAL A 54 -24.81 -12.05 5.39
C VAL A 54 -25.83 -11.08 4.78
N ASP A 55 -25.43 -10.29 3.78
CA ASP A 55 -26.31 -9.35 3.06
C ASP A 55 -27.49 -10.07 2.40
N PHE A 56 -27.24 -11.24 1.79
CA PHE A 56 -28.31 -12.05 1.20
C PHE A 56 -29.27 -12.63 2.25
N GLY A 57 -28.74 -13.09 3.38
CA GLY A 57 -29.53 -13.56 4.52
C GLY A 57 -30.40 -12.46 5.11
N LEU A 58 -29.82 -11.30 5.39
CA LEU A 58 -30.54 -10.13 5.90
C LEU A 58 -31.60 -9.67 4.91
N THR A 59 -31.30 -9.60 3.61
CA THR A 59 -32.28 -9.20 2.58
C THR A 59 -33.49 -10.12 2.56
N LYS A 60 -33.28 -11.43 2.72
CA LYS A 60 -34.39 -12.40 2.82
C LYS A 60 -35.23 -12.19 4.07
N ILE A 61 -34.60 -11.99 5.23
CA ILE A 61 -35.29 -11.75 6.50
C ILE A 61 -36.10 -10.45 6.43
N ILE A 62 -35.49 -9.37 5.96
CA ILE A 62 -36.13 -8.07 5.79
C ILE A 62 -37.34 -8.17 4.86
N LYS A 63 -37.21 -8.88 3.72
CA LYS A 63 -38.34 -9.12 2.80
C LYS A 63 -39.48 -9.93 3.42
N LEU A 64 -39.18 -10.82 4.36
CA LEU A 64 -40.16 -11.65 5.05
C LEU A 64 -40.84 -10.91 6.22
N VAL A 65 -40.23 -9.84 6.72
CA VAL A 65 -40.76 -9.01 7.81
C VAL A 65 -41.51 -7.78 7.28
N LEU A 66 -41.05 -7.19 6.16
CA LEU A 66 -41.72 -6.04 5.49
C LEU A 66 -42.73 -6.44 4.41
N GLY A 67 -42.71 -7.71 3.97
CA GLY A 67 -43.76 -8.31 3.15
C GLY A 67 -44.76 -9.04 4.03
#